data_AF-A0A7W6EFY4-F1
#
_entry.id   AF-A0A7W6EFY4-F1
#
_cell.length_a   1.000
_cell.length_b   1.000
_cell.length_c   1.000
_cell.angle_alpha   90.00
_cell.angle_beta   90.00
_cell.angle_gamma   90.00
#
_symmetry.space_group_name_H-M   'P 1'
#
loop_
_entity.id
_entity.type
_entity.pdbx_description
1 polymer ?
#
loop_
_entity_poly.entity_id
_entity_poly.type
_entity_poly.pdbx_seq_one_letter_code
_entity_poly.pdbx_strand_id
1 'polypeptide(L)'
;MNRSGLQTSSSALGVLNVRLRYARKLSAYGMALLGCVIVSGASAAEFSAQSLGNDAALVVIDGEIKVGDAKRFDAIIQPFSKGAVLLRSPGGSLMDGIAIGETIRMKALGTGVAPDTMCASACALAWLGGTQRFMSVDARVGFHLAYRLDDDGRAQETGFGNALMGAYLTRLGLPTRAVAYIAGAGPAEMTWLTAADAERVGIDVSLLDLGEAPMDEATAAPVPSAPLAAPSKPASHYVDGLDPSGDNWLALKAAPNVKSKRLRKMGPGTRLQVLNQSGNWLRVRLDDGAEGWAYSKYVACCVTG
;
A
#
# COMPACT_ATOMS: atom_id res chain seq x y z
N MET A 1 -25.21 61.24 20.71
CA MET A 1 -25.66 60.46 19.53
C MET A 1 -24.61 59.39 19.23
N ASN A 2 -25.05 58.12 19.20
CA ASN A 2 -24.45 56.82 18.77
C ASN A 2 -22.91 56.63 18.78
N ARG A 3 -22.35 55.70 19.58
CA ARG A 3 -22.33 54.20 19.56
C ARG A 3 -21.28 53.59 18.60
N SER A 4 -20.53 52.61 19.15
CA SER A 4 -19.76 51.50 18.54
C SER A 4 -18.50 51.83 17.73
N GLY A 5 -17.38 51.09 17.81
CA GLY A 5 -17.06 49.83 18.50
C GLY A 5 -15.60 49.43 18.20
N LEU A 6 -15.04 48.60 19.08
CA LEU A 6 -13.75 47.92 19.01
C LEU A 6 -13.58 47.07 17.73
N GLN A 7 -12.37 47.04 17.14
CA GLN A 7 -11.85 45.86 16.44
C GLN A 7 -10.32 45.87 16.45
N THR A 8 -9.75 45.07 17.36
CA THR A 8 -8.33 44.72 17.42
C THR A 8 -8.08 43.45 16.62
N SER A 9 -7.02 43.49 15.82
CA SER A 9 -6.37 42.41 15.08
C SER A 9 -6.22 41.09 15.87
N SER A 10 -6.58 39.97 15.26
CA SER A 10 -6.04 38.64 15.61
C SER A 10 -6.15 37.70 14.41
N SER A 11 -5.14 37.75 13.53
CA SER A 11 -4.96 36.85 12.39
C SER A 11 -3.70 36.03 12.60
N ALA A 12 -3.72 35.15 13.60
CA ALA A 12 -2.76 34.07 13.81
C ALA A 12 -3.36 33.18 14.90
N LEU A 13 -3.29 31.85 14.75
CA LEU A 13 -3.91 30.78 15.56
C LEU A 13 -5.15 30.13 14.92
N GLY A 14 -4.96 29.56 13.73
CA GLY A 14 -5.94 28.70 13.06
C GLY A 14 -5.36 27.39 12.52
N VAL A 15 -4.20 26.94 13.02
CA VAL A 15 -3.59 25.66 12.62
C VAL A 15 -2.93 25.02 13.84
N LEU A 16 -3.73 24.53 14.77
CA LEU A 16 -3.35 23.53 15.77
C LEU A 16 -4.63 23.14 16.49
N ASN A 17 -5.09 21.89 16.34
CA ASN A 17 -5.99 21.14 17.24
C ASN A 17 -6.91 20.17 16.48
N VAL A 18 -6.33 19.10 15.92
CA VAL A 18 -7.04 17.82 15.76
C VAL A 18 -6.15 16.69 16.27
N ARG A 19 -5.74 16.80 17.53
CA ARG A 19 -5.41 15.66 18.38
C ARG A 19 -6.09 15.92 19.72
N LEU A 20 -6.65 14.86 20.31
CA LEU A 20 -7.36 14.82 21.61
C LEU A 20 -8.88 15.09 21.55
N ARG A 21 -9.64 14.10 21.07
CA ARG A 21 -11.03 13.89 21.50
C ARG A 21 -11.37 12.42 21.70
N TYR A 22 -10.52 11.64 22.37
CA TYR A 22 -10.95 10.35 22.94
C TYR A 22 -10.14 10.05 24.21
N ALA A 23 -10.44 10.76 25.28
CA ALA A 23 -10.14 10.30 26.63
C ALA A 23 -11.05 11.02 27.63
N ARG A 24 -11.60 10.25 28.57
CA ARG A 24 -12.35 10.66 29.78
C ARG A 24 -13.86 10.82 29.63
N LYS A 25 -14.54 9.68 29.62
CA LYS A 25 -15.63 9.43 30.58
C LYS A 25 -15.31 8.14 31.33
N LEU A 26 -14.67 8.27 32.49
CA LEU A 26 -14.59 7.20 33.49
C LEU A 26 -15.58 7.58 34.59
N SER A 27 -16.66 6.83 34.70
CA SER A 27 -17.41 6.69 35.94
C SER A 27 -17.48 5.20 36.25
N ALA A 28 -17.12 4.89 37.49
CA ALA A 28 -16.94 3.58 38.06
C ALA A 28 -18.12 2.63 37.81
N TYR A 29 -17.83 1.36 37.51
CA TYR A 29 -18.44 0.18 38.13
C TYR A 29 -17.69 -1.09 37.68
N GLY A 30 -17.25 -1.88 38.66
CA GLY A 30 -17.30 -3.36 38.60
C GLY A 30 -16.31 -4.10 37.71
N MET A 31 -15.33 -4.74 38.36
CA MET A 31 -14.62 -5.92 37.88
C MET A 31 -15.57 -6.95 37.24
N ALA A 32 -15.34 -7.28 35.98
CA ALA A 32 -15.61 -8.61 35.42
C ALA A 32 -14.58 -8.87 34.30
N LEU A 33 -13.61 -9.73 34.60
CA LEU A 33 -12.72 -10.34 33.63
C LEU A 33 -13.56 -11.15 32.64
N LEU A 34 -13.90 -10.57 31.49
CA LEU A 34 -14.21 -11.34 30.29
C LEU A 34 -13.01 -11.25 29.36
N GLY A 35 -12.29 -12.37 29.23
CA GLY A 35 -11.30 -12.56 28.19
C GLY A 35 -11.97 -12.42 26.84
N CYS A 36 -11.80 -11.26 26.21
CA CYS A 36 -12.21 -11.05 24.84
C CYS A 36 -11.09 -11.63 23.95
N VAL A 37 -11.29 -12.86 23.49
CA VAL A 37 -10.53 -13.40 22.37
C VAL A 37 -10.83 -12.50 21.18
N ILE A 38 -9.92 -11.57 20.86
CA ILE A 38 -9.97 -10.80 19.62
C ILE A 38 -9.62 -11.77 18.48
N VAL A 39 -10.65 -12.43 17.96
CA VAL A 39 -10.57 -13.10 16.67
C VAL A 39 -10.43 -11.99 15.62
N SER A 40 -9.23 -11.83 15.06
CA SER A 40 -8.98 -10.97 13.90
C SER A 40 -9.64 -11.59 12.67
N GLY A 41 -10.96 -11.46 12.57
CA GLY A 41 -11.68 -11.68 11.31
C GLY A 41 -11.22 -10.64 10.32
N ALA A 42 -10.87 -11.05 9.09
CA ALA A 42 -10.62 -10.12 8.00
C ALA A 42 -11.84 -9.19 7.86
N SER A 43 -11.68 -7.90 8.15
CA SER A 43 -12.75 -6.91 8.00
C SER A 43 -13.05 -6.68 6.52
N ALA A 44 -14.32 -6.39 6.18
CA ALA A 44 -14.64 -5.82 4.87
C ALA A 44 -13.90 -4.50 4.65
N ALA A 45 -13.78 -4.06 3.40
CA ALA A 45 -13.17 -2.78 3.10
C ALA A 45 -13.89 -1.65 3.88
N GLU A 46 -13.08 -0.81 4.51
CA GLU A 46 -13.51 0.44 5.08
C GLU A 46 -13.60 1.48 3.96
N PHE A 47 -14.73 2.18 3.93
CA PHE A 47 -14.98 3.25 2.98
C PHE A 47 -15.14 4.54 3.77
N SER A 48 -14.38 5.56 3.39
CA SER A 48 -14.56 6.92 3.91
C SER A 48 -14.66 7.90 2.75
N ALA A 49 -15.51 8.91 2.89
CA ALA A 49 -15.66 9.98 1.91
C ALA A 49 -15.55 11.33 2.60
N GLN A 50 -14.69 12.17 2.07
CA GLN A 50 -14.54 13.56 2.46
C GLN A 50 -15.04 14.43 1.32
N SER A 51 -16.07 15.24 1.59
CA SER A 51 -16.48 16.29 0.66
C SER A 51 -15.38 17.35 0.55
N LEU A 52 -15.05 17.72 -0.69
CA LEU A 52 -14.12 18.81 -1.02
C LEU A 52 -14.87 20.10 -1.40
N GLY A 53 -16.20 20.10 -1.28
CA GLY A 53 -17.07 21.15 -1.82
C GLY A 53 -17.30 20.99 -3.34
N ASN A 54 -18.20 21.80 -3.90
CA ASN A 54 -18.50 21.82 -5.35
C ASN A 54 -18.82 20.44 -5.94
N ASP A 55 -19.61 19.64 -5.22
CA ASP A 55 -19.97 18.25 -5.55
C ASP A 55 -18.77 17.30 -5.79
N ALA A 56 -17.59 17.66 -5.26
CA ALA A 56 -16.38 16.86 -5.34
C ALA A 56 -16.13 16.11 -4.02
N ALA A 57 -15.62 14.89 -4.12
CA ALA A 57 -15.19 14.12 -2.96
C ALA A 57 -13.82 13.46 -3.15
N LEU A 58 -13.13 13.25 -2.04
CA LEU A 58 -12.06 12.27 -1.93
C LEU A 58 -12.62 11.05 -1.21
N VAL A 59 -12.66 9.91 -1.90
CA VAL A 59 -13.08 8.63 -1.31
C VAL A 59 -11.85 7.76 -1.06
N VAL A 60 -11.79 7.10 0.09
CA VAL A 60 -10.74 6.12 0.41
C VAL A 60 -11.39 4.75 0.52
N ILE A 61 -10.82 3.76 -0.16
CA ILE A 61 -11.16 2.34 -0.03
C ILE A 61 -9.96 1.65 0.61
N ASP A 62 -10.16 1.11 1.81
CA ASP A 62 -9.11 0.47 2.60
C ASP A 62 -9.48 -0.94 3.04
N GLY A 63 -8.66 -1.94 2.73
CA GLY A 63 -8.90 -3.34 3.12
C GLY A 63 -9.49 -4.22 2.02
N GLU A 64 -9.91 -5.43 2.38
CA GLU A 64 -10.35 -6.46 1.42
C GLU A 64 -11.67 -6.07 0.74
N ILE A 65 -11.72 -6.10 -0.60
CA ILE A 65 -12.92 -5.87 -1.38
C ILE A 65 -13.78 -7.13 -1.34
N LYS A 66 -14.93 -7.08 -0.67
CA LYS A 66 -15.84 -8.22 -0.51
C LYS A 66 -17.05 -8.12 -1.43
N VAL A 67 -17.77 -9.23 -1.55
CA VAL A 67 -19.03 -9.26 -2.29
C VAL A 67 -20.03 -8.26 -1.70
N GLY A 68 -20.50 -7.32 -2.53
CA GLY A 68 -21.45 -6.27 -2.15
C GLY A 68 -20.82 -4.90 -1.91
N ASP A 69 -19.49 -4.81 -1.87
CA ASP A 69 -18.78 -3.55 -1.69
C ASP A 69 -18.97 -2.59 -2.88
N ALA A 70 -19.24 -3.08 -4.09
CA ALA A 70 -19.58 -2.22 -5.22
C ALA A 70 -20.84 -1.38 -4.94
N LYS A 71 -21.89 -2.00 -4.36
CA LYS A 71 -23.11 -1.28 -3.98
C LYS A 71 -22.87 -0.25 -2.88
N ARG A 72 -21.97 -0.58 -1.95
CA ARG A 72 -21.59 0.33 -0.86
C ARG A 72 -20.82 1.53 -1.41
N PHE A 73 -19.89 1.29 -2.33
CA PHE A 73 -19.19 2.35 -3.05
C PHE A 73 -20.16 3.24 -3.83
N ASP A 74 -21.08 2.65 -4.61
CA ASP A 74 -22.08 3.38 -5.39
C ASP A 74 -22.91 4.32 -4.50
N ALA A 75 -23.37 3.83 -3.34
CA ALA A 75 -24.14 4.64 -2.38
C ALA A 75 -23.33 5.82 -1.81
N ILE A 76 -22.03 5.62 -1.57
CA ILE A 76 -21.14 6.65 -1.02
C ILE A 76 -20.80 7.71 -2.06
N ILE A 77 -20.57 7.31 -3.31
CA ILE A 77 -20.15 8.22 -4.38
C ILE A 77 -21.32 8.86 -5.13
N GLN A 78 -22.54 8.33 -4.98
CA GLN A 78 -23.75 8.86 -5.63
C GLN A 78 -23.90 10.38 -5.49
N PRO A 79 -23.72 11.00 -4.30
CA PRO A 79 -23.94 12.43 -4.12
C PRO A 79 -22.92 13.32 -4.84
N PHE A 80 -21.79 12.75 -5.28
CA PHE A 80 -20.67 13.50 -5.84
C PHE A 80 -20.57 13.29 -7.36
N SER A 81 -20.36 14.38 -8.10
CA SER A 81 -20.19 14.35 -9.55
C SER A 81 -18.72 14.34 -9.99
N LYS A 82 -17.82 14.70 -9.08
CA LYS A 82 -16.38 14.83 -9.32
C LYS A 82 -15.59 14.25 -8.15
N GLY A 83 -14.29 14.07 -8.36
CA GLY A 83 -13.40 13.68 -7.27
C GLY A 83 -12.37 12.64 -7.65
N ALA A 84 -11.82 12.01 -6.61
CA ALA A 84 -10.85 10.95 -6.74
C ALA A 84 -11.07 9.83 -5.71
N VAL A 85 -10.58 8.64 -6.04
CA VAL A 85 -10.59 7.48 -5.15
C VAL A 85 -9.16 7.08 -4.82
N LEU A 86 -8.80 7.11 -3.53
CA LEU A 86 -7.56 6.55 -3.01
C LEU A 86 -7.78 5.09 -2.64
N LEU A 87 -6.93 4.23 -3.17
CA LEU A 87 -7.08 2.79 -3.12
C LEU A 87 -5.93 2.16 -2.33
N ARG A 88 -6.26 1.51 -1.21
CA ARG A 88 -5.34 0.75 -0.36
C ARG A 88 -5.94 -0.61 -0.06
N SER A 89 -5.71 -1.60 -0.91
CA SER A 89 -6.38 -2.90 -0.76
C SER A 89 -5.55 -4.06 -1.30
N PRO A 90 -5.57 -5.23 -0.62
CA PRO A 90 -5.00 -6.46 -1.16
C PRO A 90 -5.82 -7.04 -2.32
N GLY A 91 -7.01 -6.50 -2.62
CA GLY A 91 -7.95 -7.04 -3.59
C GLY A 91 -9.08 -7.83 -2.91
N GLY A 92 -9.57 -8.87 -3.58
CA GLY A 92 -10.71 -9.68 -3.13
C GLY A 92 -11.65 -10.05 -4.28
N SER A 93 -12.94 -9.73 -4.16
CA SER A 93 -13.98 -9.99 -5.15
C SER A 93 -13.64 -9.35 -6.51
N LEU A 94 -13.37 -10.19 -7.51
CA LEU A 94 -13.14 -9.77 -8.89
C LEU A 94 -14.30 -8.92 -9.43
N MET A 95 -15.53 -9.36 -9.18
CA MET A 95 -16.73 -8.72 -9.71
C MET A 95 -16.95 -7.34 -9.09
N ASP A 96 -16.76 -7.21 -7.77
CA ASP A 96 -16.88 -5.92 -7.10
C ASP A 96 -15.74 -4.97 -7.47
N GLY A 97 -14.51 -5.47 -7.62
CA GLY A 97 -13.39 -4.65 -8.12
C GLY A 97 -13.64 -4.08 -9.51
N ILE A 98 -14.13 -4.92 -10.44
CA ILE A 98 -14.54 -4.48 -11.79
C ILE A 98 -15.67 -3.46 -11.71
N ALA A 99 -16.74 -3.74 -10.95
CA ALA A 99 -17.90 -2.86 -10.85
C ALA A 99 -17.55 -1.49 -10.22
N ILE A 100 -16.72 -1.47 -9.18
CA ILE A 100 -16.18 -0.22 -8.61
C ILE A 100 -15.40 0.55 -9.69
N GLY A 101 -14.54 -0.12 -10.44
CA GLY A 101 -13.79 0.48 -11.53
C GLY A 101 -14.68 1.02 -12.66
N GLU A 102 -15.79 0.35 -12.97
CA GLU A 102 -16.81 0.83 -13.92
C GLU A 102 -17.48 2.11 -13.41
N THR A 103 -17.91 2.15 -12.15
CA THR A 103 -18.49 3.36 -11.53
C THR A 103 -17.49 4.52 -11.55
N ILE A 104 -16.22 4.26 -11.19
CA ILE A 104 -15.14 5.26 -11.26
C ILE A 104 -15.00 5.83 -12.67
N ARG A 105 -14.97 4.95 -13.68
CA ARG A 105 -14.85 5.35 -15.09
C ARG A 105 -16.06 6.15 -15.55
N MET A 106 -17.27 5.70 -15.24
CA MET A 106 -18.52 6.37 -15.64
C MET A 106 -18.63 7.77 -15.05
N LYS A 107 -18.17 7.98 -13.81
CA LYS A 107 -18.13 9.29 -13.16
C LYS A 107 -16.88 10.12 -13.51
N ALA A 108 -16.01 9.62 -14.39
CA ALA A 108 -14.77 10.25 -14.79
C ALA A 108 -13.85 10.64 -13.62
N LEU A 109 -13.82 9.84 -12.56
CA LEU A 109 -13.05 10.12 -11.34
C LEU A 109 -11.55 9.83 -11.53
N GLY A 110 -10.74 10.56 -10.76
CA GLY A 110 -9.33 10.23 -10.58
C GLY A 110 -9.16 9.00 -9.67
N THR A 111 -8.03 8.32 -9.79
CA THR A 111 -7.64 7.22 -8.89
C THR A 111 -6.21 7.39 -8.42
N GLY A 112 -5.92 7.00 -7.18
CA GLY A 112 -4.61 7.19 -6.58
C GLY A 112 -4.21 6.03 -5.68
N VAL A 113 -2.91 5.70 -5.68
CA VAL A 113 -2.30 4.84 -4.66
C VAL A 113 -1.21 5.65 -3.96
N ALA A 114 -1.37 5.81 -2.65
CA ALA A 114 -0.51 6.64 -1.81
C ALA A 114 0.89 6.01 -1.60
N PRO A 115 1.89 6.80 -1.17
CA PRO A 115 3.20 6.27 -0.78
C PRO A 115 3.08 5.15 0.26
N ASP A 116 3.95 4.14 0.14
CA ASP A 116 4.03 2.98 1.04
C ASP A 116 2.75 2.13 1.15
N THR A 117 1.75 2.36 0.29
CA THR A 117 0.53 1.54 0.24
C THR A 117 0.50 0.63 -0.99
N MET A 118 -0.47 -0.27 -1.04
CA MET A 118 -0.64 -1.19 -2.14
C MET A 118 -2.09 -1.30 -2.59
N CYS A 119 -2.27 -1.54 -3.88
CA CYS A 119 -3.54 -1.85 -4.51
C CYS A 119 -3.31 -3.07 -5.42
N ALA A 120 -3.68 -4.25 -4.93
CA ALA A 120 -3.40 -5.51 -5.59
C ALA A 120 -4.67 -6.19 -6.11
N SER A 121 -4.52 -7.04 -7.14
CA SER A 121 -5.60 -7.88 -7.65
C SER A 121 -6.85 -7.06 -8.03
N ALA A 122 -8.03 -7.41 -7.54
CA ALA A 122 -9.29 -6.70 -7.79
C ALA A 122 -9.22 -5.18 -7.49
N CYS A 123 -8.38 -4.74 -6.54
CA CYS A 123 -8.16 -3.32 -6.29
C CYS A 123 -7.50 -2.65 -7.49
N ALA A 124 -6.45 -3.27 -8.06
CA ALA A 124 -5.73 -2.72 -9.19
C ALA A 124 -6.64 -2.60 -10.43
N LEU A 125 -7.61 -3.51 -10.58
CA LEU A 125 -8.66 -3.40 -11.59
C LEU A 125 -9.56 -2.19 -11.33
N ALA A 126 -9.99 -1.95 -10.09
CA ALA A 126 -10.76 -0.75 -9.75
C ALA A 126 -9.96 0.54 -10.03
N TRP A 127 -8.67 0.56 -9.69
CA TRP A 127 -7.76 1.68 -9.99
C TRP A 127 -7.66 1.97 -11.49
N LEU A 128 -7.63 0.95 -12.35
CA LEU A 128 -7.62 1.14 -13.80
C LEU A 128 -8.87 1.87 -14.33
N GLY A 129 -9.97 1.87 -13.58
CA GLY A 129 -11.19 2.63 -13.88
C GLY A 129 -10.98 4.14 -13.97
N GLY A 130 -9.95 4.68 -13.29
CA GLY A 130 -9.66 6.11 -13.30
C GLY A 130 -9.46 6.69 -14.71
N THR A 131 -9.91 7.92 -14.92
CA THR A 131 -9.58 8.72 -16.12
C THR A 131 -8.21 9.36 -15.99
N GLN A 132 -7.83 9.71 -14.76
CA GLN A 132 -6.47 10.03 -14.36
C GLN A 132 -6.05 9.04 -13.29
N ARG A 133 -4.88 8.44 -13.48
CA ARG A 133 -4.35 7.40 -12.60
C ARG A 133 -3.05 7.88 -12.00
N PHE A 134 -3.03 7.96 -10.68
CA PHE A 134 -1.88 8.37 -9.92
C PHE A 134 -1.33 7.22 -9.10
N MET A 135 -0.01 7.19 -8.95
CA MET A 135 0.66 6.35 -7.95
C MET A 135 1.93 7.04 -7.48
N SER A 136 2.27 6.91 -6.20
CA SER A 136 3.61 7.27 -5.73
C SER A 136 4.66 6.31 -6.32
N VAL A 137 5.91 6.76 -6.38
CA VAL A 137 7.06 5.91 -6.77
C VAL A 137 7.21 4.67 -5.89
N ASP A 138 6.85 4.79 -4.61
CA ASP A 138 6.92 3.69 -3.62
C ASP A 138 5.58 2.96 -3.44
N ALA A 139 4.55 3.33 -4.20
CA ALA A 139 3.27 2.62 -4.21
C ALA A 139 3.38 1.31 -5.01
N ARG A 140 2.62 0.29 -4.59
CA ARG A 140 2.57 -1.01 -5.28
C ARG A 140 1.21 -1.25 -5.92
N VAL A 141 1.15 -1.28 -7.25
CA VAL A 141 -0.04 -1.71 -8.00
C VAL A 141 0.24 -3.08 -8.61
N GLY A 142 -0.59 -4.08 -8.32
CA GLY A 142 -0.29 -5.48 -8.66
C GLY A 142 -1.41 -6.19 -9.41
N PHE A 143 -1.05 -6.98 -10.43
CA PHE A 143 -1.97 -7.75 -11.26
C PHE A 143 -1.63 -9.24 -11.29
N HIS A 144 -2.65 -10.09 -11.41
CA HIS A 144 -2.55 -11.51 -11.67
C HIS A 144 -3.84 -12.03 -12.32
N LEU A 145 -3.84 -13.26 -12.81
CA LEU A 145 -5.03 -13.93 -13.36
C LEU A 145 -6.12 -14.17 -12.31
N ALA A 146 -7.37 -14.02 -12.70
CA ALA A 146 -8.52 -14.37 -11.87
C ALA A 146 -8.50 -15.86 -11.49
N TYR A 147 -8.72 -16.14 -10.21
CA TYR A 147 -8.68 -17.48 -9.67
C TYR A 147 -9.84 -17.75 -8.71
N ARG A 148 -10.06 -19.04 -8.45
CA ARG A 148 -10.89 -19.56 -7.36
C ARG A 148 -10.01 -20.40 -6.45
N LEU A 149 -10.37 -20.50 -5.18
CA LEU A 149 -9.75 -21.47 -4.29
C LEU A 149 -10.45 -22.82 -4.49
N ASP A 150 -9.67 -23.90 -4.59
CA ASP A 150 -10.22 -25.25 -4.47
C ASP A 150 -10.38 -25.66 -2.99
N ASP A 151 -10.84 -26.89 -2.76
CA ASP A 151 -11.15 -27.40 -1.41
C ASP A 151 -9.91 -27.44 -0.50
N ASP A 152 -8.70 -27.49 -1.09
CA ASP A 152 -7.42 -27.46 -0.37
C ASP A 152 -6.88 -26.03 -0.18
N GLY A 153 -7.65 -25.01 -0.58
CA GLY A 153 -7.24 -23.61 -0.53
C GLY A 153 -6.18 -23.24 -1.58
N ARG A 154 -5.98 -24.05 -2.63
CA ARG A 154 -5.04 -23.75 -3.71
C ARG A 154 -5.72 -22.85 -4.74
N ALA A 155 -5.00 -21.81 -5.18
CA ALA A 155 -5.48 -20.88 -6.18
C ALA A 155 -5.45 -21.53 -7.58
N GLN A 156 -6.63 -21.70 -8.17
CA GLN A 156 -6.84 -22.28 -9.48
C GLN A 156 -7.41 -21.23 -10.43
N GLU A 157 -6.77 -21.07 -11.58
CA GLU A 157 -7.21 -20.13 -12.61
C GLU A 157 -8.66 -20.38 -13.03
N THR A 158 -9.39 -19.31 -13.35
CA THR A 158 -10.74 -19.40 -13.91
C THR A 158 -10.83 -18.76 -15.29
N GLY A 159 -11.16 -19.56 -16.31
CA GLY A 159 -11.40 -19.04 -17.65
C GLY A 159 -12.53 -18.00 -17.69
N PHE A 160 -13.60 -18.21 -16.91
CA PHE A 160 -14.71 -17.26 -16.80
C PHE A 160 -14.27 -15.91 -16.19
N GLY A 161 -13.54 -15.93 -15.07
CA GLY A 161 -13.05 -14.70 -14.44
C GLY A 161 -12.08 -13.95 -15.35
N ASN A 162 -11.18 -14.66 -16.03
CA ASN A 162 -10.23 -14.05 -16.97
C ASN A 162 -10.90 -13.48 -18.23
N ALA A 163 -11.97 -14.12 -18.72
CA ALA A 163 -12.76 -13.56 -19.82
C ALA A 163 -13.44 -12.24 -19.43
N LEU A 164 -14.01 -12.16 -18.22
CA LEU A 164 -14.61 -10.93 -17.71
C LEU A 164 -13.57 -9.84 -17.47
N MET A 165 -12.43 -10.19 -16.87
CA MET A 165 -11.31 -9.27 -16.70
C MET A 165 -10.84 -8.72 -18.06
N GLY A 166 -10.61 -9.59 -19.06
CA GLY A 166 -10.19 -9.16 -20.39
C GLY A 166 -11.20 -8.24 -21.08
N ALA A 167 -12.51 -8.53 -20.94
CA ALA A 167 -13.57 -7.68 -21.47
C ALA A 167 -13.59 -6.29 -20.82
N TYR A 168 -13.42 -6.23 -19.49
CA TYR A 168 -13.32 -4.98 -18.75
C TYR A 168 -12.11 -4.15 -19.20
N LEU A 169 -10.92 -4.76 -19.27
CA LEU A 169 -9.69 -4.07 -19.68
C LEU A 169 -9.79 -3.53 -21.10
N THR A 170 -10.42 -4.27 -22.01
CA THR A 170 -10.68 -3.82 -23.39
C THR A 170 -11.64 -2.63 -23.41
N ARG A 171 -12.70 -2.64 -22.59
CA ARG A 171 -13.65 -1.53 -22.48
C ARG A 171 -13.01 -0.26 -21.93
N LEU A 172 -11.99 -0.39 -21.08
CA LEU A 172 -11.20 0.76 -20.62
C LEU A 172 -10.33 1.39 -21.72
N GLY A 173 -10.22 0.74 -22.89
CA GLY A 173 -9.41 1.18 -24.02
C GLY A 173 -7.93 0.83 -23.89
N LEU A 174 -7.56 -0.12 -23.01
CA LEU A 174 -6.17 -0.49 -22.83
C LEU A 174 -5.63 -1.25 -24.06
N PRO A 175 -4.38 -0.98 -24.48
CA PRO A 175 -3.77 -1.69 -25.61
C PRO A 175 -3.55 -3.16 -25.26
N THR A 176 -3.56 -4.04 -26.26
CA THR A 176 -3.40 -5.50 -26.06
C THR A 176 -2.15 -5.86 -25.25
N ARG A 177 -1.06 -5.11 -25.39
CA ARG A 177 0.17 -5.29 -24.60
C ARG A 177 -0.04 -5.03 -23.09
N ALA A 178 -0.89 -4.09 -22.71
CA ALA A 178 -1.28 -3.87 -21.31
C ALA A 178 -2.17 -5.01 -20.81
N VAL A 179 -3.13 -5.47 -21.62
CA VAL A 179 -3.99 -6.60 -21.28
C VAL A 179 -3.15 -7.86 -21.01
N ALA A 180 -2.18 -8.16 -21.89
CA ALA A 180 -1.26 -9.28 -21.72
C ALA A 180 -0.36 -9.13 -20.49
N TYR A 181 0.10 -7.92 -20.17
CA TYR A 181 0.88 -7.65 -18.96
C TYR A 181 0.07 -7.90 -17.68
N ILE A 182 -1.16 -7.40 -17.63
CA ILE A 182 -2.08 -7.55 -16.48
C ILE A 182 -2.43 -9.02 -16.26
N ALA A 183 -2.65 -9.77 -17.34
CA ALA A 183 -2.95 -11.20 -17.32
C ALA A 183 -1.70 -12.10 -17.24
N GLY A 184 -0.50 -11.54 -17.04
CA GLY A 184 0.76 -12.26 -17.20
C GLY A 184 1.16 -13.14 -16.01
N ALA A 185 0.74 -12.79 -14.79
CA ALA A 185 1.08 -13.56 -13.58
C ALA A 185 0.02 -14.62 -13.27
N GLY A 186 0.49 -15.81 -12.88
CA GLY A 186 -0.37 -16.91 -12.45
C GLY A 186 -1.13 -16.63 -11.14
N PRO A 187 -2.09 -17.48 -10.76
CA PRO A 187 -2.92 -17.30 -9.55
C PRO A 187 -2.17 -17.14 -8.22
N ALA A 188 -0.97 -17.71 -8.11
CA ALA A 188 -0.12 -17.63 -6.92
C ALA A 188 1.03 -16.63 -7.06
N GLU A 189 1.05 -15.86 -8.15
CA GLU A 189 2.08 -14.90 -8.50
C GLU A 189 1.48 -13.50 -8.57
N MET A 190 2.34 -12.49 -8.72
CA MET A 190 1.91 -11.12 -8.93
C MET A 190 2.89 -10.39 -9.84
N THR A 191 2.35 -9.72 -10.85
CA THR A 191 3.08 -8.74 -11.64
C THR A 191 2.86 -7.36 -10.99
N TRP A 192 3.91 -6.78 -10.44
CA TRP A 192 3.88 -5.45 -9.84
C TRP A 192 4.24 -4.39 -10.88
N LEU A 193 3.33 -3.45 -11.12
CA LEU A 193 3.49 -2.37 -12.09
C LEU A 193 4.55 -1.38 -11.62
N THR A 194 5.61 -1.25 -12.42
CA THR A 194 6.57 -0.16 -12.30
C THR A 194 6.22 0.97 -13.27
N ALA A 195 6.79 2.17 -13.05
CA ALA A 195 6.65 3.29 -14.00
C ALA A 195 7.15 2.91 -15.41
N ALA A 196 8.28 2.21 -15.48
CA ALA A 196 8.85 1.75 -16.75
C ALA A 196 7.94 0.72 -17.43
N ASP A 197 7.31 -0.17 -16.66
CA ASP A 197 6.33 -1.10 -17.21
C ASP A 197 5.10 -0.37 -17.75
N ALA A 198 4.56 0.59 -16.98
CA ALA A 198 3.39 1.37 -17.37
C ALA A 198 3.60 2.07 -18.72
N GLU A 199 4.74 2.75 -18.90
CA GLU A 199 5.12 3.36 -20.18
C GLU A 199 5.25 2.30 -21.29
N ARG A 200 6.04 1.25 -21.04
CA ARG A 200 6.31 0.18 -22.02
C ARG A 200 5.04 -0.52 -22.50
N VAL A 201 4.08 -0.75 -21.60
CA VAL A 201 2.84 -1.47 -21.91
C VAL A 201 1.67 -0.53 -22.22
N GLY A 202 1.84 0.79 -22.12
CA GLY A 202 0.80 1.77 -22.45
C GLY A 202 -0.35 1.80 -21.45
N ILE A 203 -0.03 1.73 -20.16
CA ILE A 203 -0.95 2.10 -19.08
C ILE A 203 -0.59 3.52 -18.67
N ASP A 204 -1.46 4.49 -18.96
CA ASP A 204 -1.23 5.88 -18.57
C ASP A 204 -1.26 6.03 -17.04
N VAL A 205 -0.17 6.55 -16.49
CA VAL A 205 0.04 6.78 -15.06
C VAL A 205 0.79 8.09 -14.86
N SER A 206 0.33 8.91 -13.92
CA SER A 206 1.05 10.07 -13.41
C SER A 206 1.71 9.71 -12.08
N LEU A 207 3.04 9.82 -12.03
CA LEU A 207 3.75 9.64 -10.76
C LEU A 207 3.55 10.85 -9.87
N LEU A 208 3.04 10.60 -8.66
CA LEU A 208 3.02 11.61 -7.61
C LEU A 208 4.37 11.54 -6.90
N ASP A 209 5.27 12.43 -7.30
CA ASP A 209 6.40 12.79 -6.45
C ASP A 209 5.87 13.79 -5.42
N LEU A 210 5.33 13.27 -4.32
CA LEU A 210 5.11 14.06 -3.12
C LEU A 210 6.49 14.27 -2.49
N GLY A 211 7.35 15.03 -3.17
CA GLY A 211 8.67 15.39 -2.69
C GLY A 211 8.56 15.79 -1.23
N GLU A 212 9.53 15.37 -0.42
CA GLU A 212 9.66 15.76 0.97
C GLU A 212 9.44 17.28 1.01
N ALA A 213 8.34 17.72 1.63
CA ALA A 213 7.93 19.12 1.58
C ALA A 213 9.15 19.99 1.87
N PRO A 214 9.43 21.04 1.06
CA PRO A 214 10.60 21.86 1.27
C PRO A 214 10.54 22.39 2.70
N MET A 215 11.43 21.88 3.55
CA MET A 215 11.65 22.46 4.85
C MET A 215 12.26 23.84 4.56
N ASP A 216 11.44 24.88 4.65
CA ASP A 216 11.83 26.26 4.39
C ASP A 216 13.21 26.55 5.00
N GLU A 217 14.15 26.88 4.12
CA GLU A 217 15.44 27.48 4.45
C GLU A 217 15.20 28.88 5.02
N ALA A 218 14.90 28.97 6.31
CA ALA A 218 14.97 30.25 7.01
C ALA A 218 15.58 30.04 8.40
N THR A 219 16.83 30.48 8.51
CA THR A 219 17.65 30.63 9.72
C THR A 219 18.30 29.37 10.29
N ALA A 220 19.42 28.96 9.70
CA ALA A 220 20.48 28.29 10.46
C ALA A 220 21.84 28.90 10.09
N ALA A 221 22.46 29.58 11.06
CA ALA A 221 23.81 30.10 10.99
C ALA A 221 24.85 28.98 10.75
N PRO A 222 26.07 29.29 10.25
CA PRO A 222 27.02 28.26 9.86
C PRO A 222 27.61 27.61 11.12
N VAL A 223 27.35 26.31 11.28
CA VAL A 223 28.02 25.49 12.31
C VAL A 223 29.23 24.81 11.65
N PRO A 224 30.41 24.76 12.29
CA PRO A 224 31.65 24.33 11.66
C PRO A 224 31.62 22.84 11.33
N SER A 225 32.17 22.52 10.16
CA SER A 225 32.39 21.18 9.64
C SER A 225 33.26 20.32 10.57
N ALA A 226 32.67 19.26 11.11
CA ALA A 226 33.34 18.08 11.66
C ALA A 226 32.97 16.84 10.81
N PRO A 227 33.82 15.79 10.76
CA PRO A 227 33.83 14.83 9.67
C PRO A 227 32.68 13.80 9.74
N LEU A 228 32.28 13.32 8.55
CA LEU A 228 31.23 12.33 8.31
C LEU A 228 31.19 11.21 9.37
N ALA A 229 30.03 11.08 10.01
CA ALA A 229 29.50 9.81 10.44
C ALA A 229 28.04 9.72 9.94
N ALA A 230 27.77 8.74 9.07
CA ALA A 230 26.43 8.46 8.60
C ALA A 230 25.53 8.02 9.79
N PRO A 231 24.27 8.47 9.88
CA PRO A 231 23.33 7.83 10.78
C PRO A 231 22.92 6.47 10.17
N SER A 232 23.47 5.38 10.69
CA SER A 232 22.90 4.05 10.50
C SER A 232 21.55 4.00 11.21
N LYS A 233 20.45 3.86 10.45
CA LYS A 233 19.18 3.39 11.03
C LYS A 233 19.46 2.07 11.78
N PRO A 234 18.93 1.86 13.00
CA PRO A 234 19.19 0.62 13.72
C PRO A 234 18.64 -0.57 12.94
N ALA A 235 19.42 -1.64 12.85
CA ALA A 235 19.01 -2.91 12.28
C ALA A 235 17.79 -3.43 13.07
N SER A 236 16.61 -3.38 12.46
CA SER A 236 15.35 -3.77 13.08
C SER A 236 15.00 -5.25 12.91
N HIS A 237 15.84 -6.01 12.20
CA HIS A 237 15.59 -7.41 11.85
C HIS A 237 16.83 -8.27 12.13
N TYR A 238 16.60 -9.57 12.29
CA TYR A 238 17.66 -10.54 12.53
C TYR A 238 17.35 -11.89 11.88
N VAL A 239 18.38 -12.68 11.65
CA VAL A 239 18.23 -14.04 11.12
C VAL A 239 17.70 -14.98 12.23
N ASP A 240 16.62 -15.71 11.96
CA ASP A 240 15.96 -16.59 12.92
C ASP A 240 15.33 -17.82 12.23
N GLY A 241 14.84 -18.79 13.02
CA GLY A 241 14.14 -19.98 12.51
C GLY A 241 15.04 -20.96 11.75
N LEU A 242 16.34 -20.93 12.03
CA LEU A 242 17.32 -21.86 11.50
C LEU A 242 17.35 -23.15 12.32
N ASP A 243 17.64 -24.28 11.68
CA ASP A 243 17.78 -25.58 12.34
C ASP A 243 19.15 -25.68 13.04
N PRO A 244 19.20 -25.73 14.39
CA PRO A 244 20.46 -25.83 15.14
C PRO A 244 21.18 -27.16 14.98
N SER A 245 20.48 -28.22 14.56
CA SER A 245 21.06 -29.56 14.34
C SER A 245 21.56 -29.76 12.91
N GLY A 246 21.26 -28.81 12.02
CA GLY A 246 21.64 -28.83 10.62
C GLY A 246 22.71 -27.78 10.29
N ASP A 247 22.66 -27.26 9.06
CA ASP A 247 23.62 -26.26 8.57
C ASP A 247 23.61 -24.96 9.40
N ASN A 248 22.50 -24.60 10.04
CA ASN A 248 22.36 -23.46 10.96
C ASN A 248 22.88 -22.10 10.42
N TRP A 249 22.68 -21.79 9.13
CA TRP A 249 22.98 -20.48 8.56
C TRP A 249 22.04 -20.13 7.38
N LEU A 250 21.83 -18.83 7.15
CA LEU A 250 21.09 -18.25 6.03
C LEU A 250 22.03 -17.69 4.95
N ALA A 251 21.75 -17.93 3.67
CA ALA A 251 22.54 -17.39 2.57
C ALA A 251 22.23 -15.92 2.31
N LEU A 252 23.26 -15.07 2.21
CA LEU A 252 23.19 -13.78 1.54
C LEU A 252 23.59 -13.98 0.06
N LYS A 253 22.72 -13.59 -0.87
CA LYS A 253 22.84 -13.89 -2.30
C LYS A 253 22.92 -12.65 -3.18
N ALA A 254 23.52 -12.79 -4.36
CA ALA A 254 23.67 -11.68 -5.30
C ALA A 254 22.33 -11.26 -5.96
N ALA A 255 21.37 -12.19 -6.08
CA ALA A 255 20.06 -11.96 -6.69
C ALA A 255 18.96 -12.79 -5.98
N PRO A 256 17.67 -12.41 -6.08
CA PRO A 256 16.55 -13.03 -5.36
C PRO A 256 16.13 -14.38 -5.97
N ASN A 257 17.07 -15.32 -6.10
CA ASN A 257 16.81 -16.67 -6.54
C ASN A 257 17.83 -17.65 -5.97
N VAL A 258 17.43 -18.93 -5.85
CA VAL A 258 18.26 -19.97 -5.22
C VAL A 258 19.54 -20.29 -6.01
N LYS A 259 19.56 -20.06 -7.33
CA LYS A 259 20.69 -20.37 -8.22
C LYS A 259 21.76 -19.28 -8.22
N SER A 260 21.48 -18.10 -7.68
CA SER A 260 22.42 -16.97 -7.71
C SER A 260 23.63 -17.21 -6.80
N LYS A 261 24.74 -16.53 -7.13
CA LYS A 261 25.98 -16.60 -6.36
C LYS A 261 25.72 -16.26 -4.90
N ARG A 262 26.16 -17.16 -4.01
CA ARG A 262 26.17 -16.90 -2.57
C ARG A 262 27.33 -15.95 -2.26
N LEU A 263 26.98 -14.78 -1.73
CA LEU A 263 27.93 -13.77 -1.29
C LEU A 263 28.47 -14.12 0.10
N ARG A 264 27.60 -14.56 1.01
CA ARG A 264 27.97 -14.87 2.39
C ARG A 264 27.01 -15.86 3.06
N LYS A 265 27.43 -16.41 4.20
CA LYS A 265 26.58 -17.14 5.16
C LYS A 265 26.33 -16.23 6.38
N MET A 266 25.10 -16.22 6.88
CA MET A 266 24.66 -15.43 8.03
C MET A 266 24.16 -16.39 9.10
N GLY A 267 24.72 -16.34 10.32
CA GLY A 267 24.28 -17.21 11.42
C GLY A 267 23.00 -16.69 12.11
N PRO A 268 22.43 -17.46 13.05
CA PRO A 268 21.32 -17.01 13.88
C PRO A 268 21.64 -15.70 14.61
N GLY A 269 20.66 -14.81 14.73
CA GLY A 269 20.80 -13.50 15.36
C GLY A 269 21.59 -12.47 14.55
N THR A 270 22.06 -12.80 13.34
CA THR A 270 22.73 -11.83 12.46
C THR A 270 21.79 -10.66 12.20
N ARG A 271 22.18 -9.47 12.67
CA ARG A 271 21.40 -8.24 12.49
C ARG A 271 21.49 -7.76 11.06
N LEU A 272 20.36 -7.29 10.56
CA LEU A 272 20.24 -6.78 9.22
C LEU A 272 19.15 -5.71 9.13
N GLN A 273 19.28 -4.86 8.13
CA GLN A 273 18.27 -3.92 7.70
C GLN A 273 17.63 -4.45 6.42
N VAL A 274 16.31 -4.61 6.41
CA VAL A 274 15.57 -4.90 5.18
C VAL A 274 15.46 -3.61 4.37
N LEU A 275 15.97 -3.64 3.14
CA LEU A 275 15.97 -2.53 2.20
C LEU A 275 14.82 -2.60 1.19
N ASN A 276 14.50 -3.81 0.70
CA ASN A 276 13.42 -4.05 -0.26
C ASN A 276 13.02 -5.54 -0.23
N GLN A 277 11.95 -5.92 -0.93
CA GLN A 277 11.49 -7.30 -1.05
C GLN A 277 11.11 -7.66 -2.50
N SER A 278 11.47 -8.86 -2.91
CA SER A 278 11.12 -9.47 -4.21
C SER A 278 10.71 -10.92 -3.98
N GLY A 279 9.41 -11.19 -4.02
CA GLY A 279 8.85 -12.48 -3.63
C GLY A 279 9.24 -12.86 -2.20
N ASN A 280 9.75 -14.08 -2.01
CA ASN A 280 10.25 -14.56 -0.72
C ASN A 280 11.70 -14.14 -0.44
N TRP A 281 12.23 -13.14 -1.15
CA TRP A 281 13.59 -12.63 -0.93
C TRP A 281 13.55 -11.19 -0.45
N LEU A 282 14.26 -10.92 0.64
CA LEU A 282 14.50 -9.60 1.17
C LEU A 282 15.86 -9.14 0.67
N ARG A 283 15.93 -7.96 0.05
CA ARG A 283 17.21 -7.27 -0.11
C ARG A 283 17.56 -6.68 1.24
N VAL A 284 18.71 -7.06 1.78
CA VAL A 284 19.13 -6.72 3.13
C VAL A 284 20.51 -6.07 3.13
N ARG A 285 20.77 -5.23 4.13
CA ARG A 285 22.07 -4.65 4.44
C ARG A 285 22.50 -5.11 5.84
N LEU A 286 23.72 -5.57 5.98
CA LEU A 286 24.29 -5.99 7.26
C LEU A 286 24.97 -4.80 7.97
N ASP A 287 25.27 -4.96 9.26
CA ASP A 287 25.95 -3.93 10.08
C ASP A 287 27.31 -3.48 9.50
N ASP A 288 28.00 -4.35 8.75
CA ASP A 288 29.27 -4.04 8.07
C ASP A 288 29.10 -3.36 6.70
N GLY A 289 27.85 -3.04 6.31
CA GLY A 289 27.51 -2.41 5.04
C GLY A 289 27.34 -3.38 3.86
N ALA A 290 27.58 -4.69 4.04
CA ALA A 290 27.37 -5.66 2.96
C ALA A 290 25.89 -5.79 2.58
N GLU A 291 25.61 -5.82 1.28
CA GLU A 291 24.25 -5.96 0.75
C GLU A 291 24.06 -7.24 -0.07
N GLY A 292 22.84 -7.76 -0.03
CA GLY A 292 22.44 -8.88 -0.88
C GLY A 292 21.01 -9.31 -0.60
N TRP A 293 20.66 -10.52 -1.03
CA TRP A 293 19.31 -11.07 -0.92
C TRP A 293 19.29 -12.24 0.06
N ALA A 294 18.34 -12.22 1.00
CA ALA A 294 18.13 -13.23 2.01
C ALA A 294 16.69 -13.76 1.92
N TYR A 295 16.46 -15.04 2.19
CA TYR A 295 15.11 -15.61 2.08
C TYR A 295 14.27 -15.22 3.31
N SER A 296 13.09 -14.63 3.08
CA SER A 296 12.26 -13.96 4.08
C SER A 296 11.83 -14.86 5.23
N LYS A 297 11.62 -16.16 4.97
CA LYS A 297 11.25 -17.16 6.00
C LYS A 297 12.19 -17.16 7.20
N TYR A 298 13.46 -16.81 6.99
CA TYR A 298 14.50 -16.88 8.02
C TYR A 298 14.91 -15.50 8.54
N VAL A 299 14.06 -14.48 8.33
CA VAL A 299 14.29 -13.12 8.81
C VAL A 299 13.12 -12.74 9.70
N ALA A 300 13.39 -12.63 11.00
CA ALA A 300 12.43 -12.18 11.99
C ALA A 300 12.51 -10.67 12.16
N CYS A 301 11.37 -10.05 12.47
CA CYS A 301 11.35 -8.66 12.92
C CYS A 301 11.63 -8.57 14.41
N CYS A 302 12.26 -7.46 14.74
CA CYS A 302 12.04 -6.71 15.97
C CYS A 302 12.67 -7.35 17.20
N VAL A 303 13.95 -7.08 17.43
CA VAL A 303 14.46 -7.09 18.81
C VAL A 303 14.01 -5.76 19.43
N THR A 304 12.94 -5.79 20.20
CA THR A 304 12.72 -4.76 21.22
C THR A 304 13.82 -4.95 22.26
N GLY A 305 14.92 -4.22 22.09
CA GLY A 305 15.91 -4.06 23.16
C GLY A 305 15.30 -3.37 24.37
#